data_AF-A0A2I0KPX5-F1
#
_entry.id   AF-A0A2I0KPX5-F1
#
_cell.length_a   1.000
_cell.length_b   1.000
_cell.length_c   1.000
_cell.angle_alpha   90.00
_cell.angle_beta   90.00
_cell.angle_gamma   90.00
#
_symmetry.space_group_name_H-M   'P 1'
#
loop_
_entity.id
_entity.type
_entity.pdbx_description
1 polymer ?
#
loop_
_entity_poly.entity_id
_entity_poly.type
_entity_poly.pdbx_seq_one_letter_code
_entity_poly.pdbx_strand_id
1 'polypeptide(L)'
;MCPVRVHWHVKVNYKEYWRVKVTITNFNYNMNYSQWNLVIQHPNFDNLTQSFSFNYNFLTPYASINDTAMMWGLKFYNDLLMQAGPSGNVQSELLFRKDASTFTFEKGWAFPRRIYFNGDNCVMPPPDAYPWLPNGGFQQGLSRASLVVSLLLPLVLLYRQY
;
A
#
# COMPACT_ATOMS: atom_id res chain seq x y z
N MET A 1 8.09 -20.29 -11.37
CA MET A 1 6.92 -19.42 -11.09
C MET A 1 7.00 -19.04 -9.62
N CYS A 2 6.79 -17.77 -9.27
CA CYS A 2 6.87 -17.30 -7.89
C CYS A 2 5.85 -18.03 -6.99
N PRO A 3 6.29 -18.70 -5.91
CA PRO A 3 5.46 -19.62 -5.13
C PRO A 3 4.61 -18.94 -4.05
N VAL A 4 4.61 -17.61 -4.04
CA VAL A 4 3.89 -16.78 -3.07
C VAL A 4 2.99 -15.78 -3.80
N ARG A 5 1.99 -15.28 -3.09
CA ARG A 5 1.19 -14.14 -3.53
C ARG A 5 1.56 -12.95 -2.67
N VAL A 6 2.04 -11.89 -3.32
CA VAL A 6 2.32 -10.61 -2.67
C VAL A 6 1.16 -9.67 -2.92
N HIS A 7 0.49 -9.27 -1.85
CA HIS A 7 -0.58 -8.29 -1.88
C HIS A 7 -0.04 -6.93 -1.43
N TRP A 8 -0.14 -5.96 -2.32
CA TRP A 8 0.31 -4.58 -2.11
C TRP A 8 -0.90 -3.68 -1.98
N HIS A 9 -1.07 -3.08 -0.80
CA HIS A 9 -2.23 -2.25 -0.49
C HIS A 9 -1.82 -0.87 0.00
N VAL A 10 -2.15 0.17 -0.75
CA VAL A 10 -1.96 1.57 -0.33
C VAL A 10 -3.03 1.91 0.70
N LYS A 11 -2.65 2.12 1.96
CA LYS A 11 -3.58 2.34 3.08
C LYS A 11 -4.00 3.80 3.22
N VAL A 12 -3.02 4.68 3.42
CA VAL A 12 -3.27 6.08 3.81
C VAL A 12 -2.29 7.00 3.12
N ASN A 13 -2.80 8.15 2.68
CA ASN A 13 -2.06 9.21 2.03
C ASN A 13 -2.10 10.49 2.90
N TYR A 14 -1.03 10.76 3.65
CA TYR A 14 -0.89 11.98 4.46
C TYR A 14 -0.35 13.16 3.63
N LYS A 15 -0.17 14.34 4.23
CA LYS A 15 0.41 15.50 3.52
C LYS A 15 1.84 15.21 3.01
N GLU A 16 2.69 14.66 3.87
CA GLU A 16 4.12 14.46 3.59
C GLU A 16 4.53 12.98 3.46
N TYR A 17 3.65 12.06 3.85
CA TYR A 17 3.93 10.63 3.88
C TYR A 17 2.82 9.83 3.24
N TRP A 18 3.12 8.62 2.82
CA TRP A 18 2.12 7.64 2.41
C TRP A 18 2.50 6.26 2.96
N ARG A 19 1.47 5.46 3.24
CA ARG A 19 1.60 4.18 3.93
C ARG A 19 1.11 3.05 3.05
N VAL A 20 1.91 2.02 2.94
CA VAL A 20 1.60 0.78 2.23
C VAL A 20 1.58 -0.36 3.22
N LYS A 21 0.65 -1.30 3.03
CA LYS A 21 0.66 -2.61 3.64
C LYS A 21 1.05 -3.66 2.61
N VAL A 22 2.09 -4.42 2.93
CA VAL A 22 2.55 -5.56 2.13
C VAL A 22 2.14 -6.82 2.87
N THR A 23 1.59 -7.79 2.15
CA THR A 23 1.22 -9.10 2.70
C THR A 23 1.73 -10.18 1.78
N ILE A 24 2.59 -11.05 2.28
CA ILE A 24 3.14 -12.20 1.55
C ILE A 24 2.37 -13.42 2.03
N THR A 25 1.70 -14.12 1.12
CA THR A 25 0.96 -15.35 1.42
C THR A 25 1.62 -16.52 0.72
N ASN A 26 1.87 -17.59 1.45
CA ASN A 26 2.41 -18.82 0.85
C ASN A 26 1.34 -19.52 0.01
N PHE A 27 1.65 -19.80 -1.25
CA PHE A 27 0.83 -20.61 -2.15
C PHE A 27 1.48 -21.96 -2.49
N ASN A 28 2.65 -22.25 -1.92
CA ASN A 28 3.31 -23.54 -2.04
C ASN A 28 2.81 -24.51 -0.97
N TYR A 29 1.98 -25.46 -1.39
CA TYR A 29 1.43 -26.50 -0.51
C TYR A 29 2.48 -27.51 -0.03
N ASN A 30 3.63 -27.58 -0.70
CA ASN A 30 4.64 -28.59 -0.45
C ASN A 30 5.79 -28.09 0.43
N MET A 31 5.89 -26.78 0.70
CA MET A 31 7.06 -26.19 1.36
C MET A 31 6.71 -24.96 2.18
N ASN A 32 7.36 -24.84 3.34
CA ASN A 32 7.40 -23.64 4.17
C ASN A 32 8.71 -22.87 3.91
N TYR A 33 8.70 -21.56 4.10
CA TYR A 33 9.88 -20.73 3.87
C TYR A 33 10.44 -20.18 5.17
N SER A 34 11.64 -20.62 5.56
CA SER A 34 12.43 -20.01 6.63
C SER A 34 13.39 -18.97 6.06
N GLN A 35 13.64 -17.88 6.80
CA GLN A 35 14.57 -16.81 6.40
C GLN A 35 14.28 -16.30 4.97
N TRP A 36 12.99 -16.21 4.64
CA TRP A 36 12.55 -15.74 3.34
C TRP A 36 13.05 -14.32 3.08
N ASN A 37 13.29 -14.01 1.81
CA ASN A 37 13.61 -12.67 1.36
C ASN A 37 12.62 -12.21 0.27
N LEU A 38 12.28 -10.93 0.35
CA LEU A 38 11.43 -10.26 -0.62
C LEU A 38 12.21 -9.05 -1.14
N VAL A 39 12.53 -9.04 -2.43
CA VAL A 39 13.16 -7.89 -3.09
C VAL A 39 12.10 -7.15 -3.88
N ILE A 40 11.99 -5.86 -3.64
CA ILE A 40 11.01 -5.00 -4.30
C ILE A 40 11.75 -3.87 -5.00
N GLN A 41 11.41 -3.63 -6.26
CA GLN A 41 11.88 -2.49 -7.02
C GLN A 41 10.73 -1.48 -7.20
N HIS A 42 10.94 -0.25 -6.72
CA HIS A 42 10.02 0.88 -6.90
C HIS A 42 10.77 2.21 -6.78
N PRO A 43 10.48 3.21 -7.63
CA PRO A 43 11.26 4.46 -7.71
C PRO A 43 11.30 5.27 -6.40
N ASN A 44 10.29 5.14 -5.52
CA ASN A 44 10.26 5.85 -4.23
C ASN A 44 10.92 5.07 -3.06
N PHE A 45 11.65 3.97 -3.30
CA PHE A 45 12.35 3.28 -2.21
C PHE A 45 13.47 4.11 -1.59
N ASP A 46 14.09 4.99 -2.37
CA ASP A 46 15.06 5.98 -1.89
C ASP A 46 14.53 6.80 -0.69
N ASN A 47 13.20 6.98 -0.62
CA ASN A 47 12.49 7.74 0.40
C ASN A 47 11.74 6.86 1.43
N LEU A 48 12.11 5.58 1.55
CA LEU A 48 11.56 4.70 2.60
C LEU A 48 12.04 5.19 3.97
N THR A 49 11.08 5.60 4.80
CA THR A 49 11.37 6.16 6.14
C THR A 49 11.39 5.06 7.20
N GLN A 50 10.43 4.13 7.15
CA GLN A 50 10.27 3.11 8.17
C GLN A 50 9.59 1.85 7.63
N SER A 51 10.05 0.69 8.11
CA SER A 51 9.33 -0.59 8.04
C SER A 51 8.91 -0.99 9.46
N PHE A 52 7.67 -1.44 9.65
CA PHE A 52 7.14 -1.72 10.99
C PHE A 52 7.31 -3.17 11.45
N SER A 53 7.37 -4.13 10.53
CA SER A 53 7.40 -5.56 10.90
C SER A 53 8.39 -6.40 10.11
N PHE A 54 9.14 -5.80 9.20
CA PHE A 54 10.21 -6.45 8.45
C PHE A 54 11.52 -5.71 8.67
N ASN A 55 12.62 -6.44 8.63
CA ASN A 55 13.92 -5.85 8.38
C ASN A 55 14.00 -5.48 6.90
N TYR A 56 14.78 -4.45 6.58
CA TYR A 56 15.07 -4.08 5.21
C TYR A 56 16.51 -3.64 5.05
N ASN A 57 17.02 -3.79 3.84
CA ASN A 57 18.26 -3.20 3.38
C ASN A 57 18.11 -2.76 1.94
N PHE A 58 18.69 -1.62 1.59
CA PHE A 58 18.72 -1.17 0.21
C PHE A 58 19.73 -2.00 -0.59
N LEU A 59 19.33 -2.39 -1.79
CA LEU A 59 20.23 -3.00 -2.76
C LEU A 59 20.63 -1.93 -3.75
N THR A 60 21.91 -1.61 -3.79
CA THR A 60 22.48 -0.57 -4.67
C THR A 60 23.43 -1.23 -5.67
N PRO A 61 22.89 -2.00 -6.66
CA PRO A 61 23.72 -2.71 -7.62
C PRO A 61 24.58 -1.75 -8.45
N TYR A 62 24.11 -0.50 -8.61
CA TYR A 62 24.84 0.60 -9.20
C TYR A 62 24.87 1.76 -8.20
N ALA A 63 26.01 2.45 -8.08
CA ALA A 63 26.24 3.48 -7.07
C ALA A 63 25.26 4.66 -7.10
N SER A 64 24.44 4.79 -8.14
CA SER A 64 23.51 5.90 -8.35
C SER A 64 22.02 5.55 -8.20
N ILE A 65 21.64 4.28 -8.04
CA ILE A 65 20.23 3.86 -8.07
C ILE A 65 19.91 3.04 -6.81
N ASN A 66 19.06 3.59 -5.94
CA ASN A 66 18.63 2.95 -4.69
C ASN A 66 17.15 2.51 -4.72
N ASP A 67 16.63 2.29 -5.94
CA ASP A 67 15.21 2.00 -6.20
C ASP A 67 14.75 0.60 -5.74
N THR A 68 15.67 -0.19 -5.18
CA THR A 68 15.47 -1.58 -4.84
C THR A 68 15.77 -1.81 -3.37
N ALA A 69 14.83 -2.45 -2.67
CA ALA A 69 15.01 -2.85 -1.28
C ALA A 69 14.77 -4.35 -1.10
N MET A 70 15.65 -4.99 -0.35
CA MET A 70 15.48 -6.34 0.16
C MET A 70 14.85 -6.27 1.54
N MET A 71 13.84 -7.11 1.78
CA MET A 71 13.16 -7.25 3.06
C MET A 71 13.17 -8.69 3.52
N TRP A 72 13.20 -8.90 4.82
CA TRP A 72 13.11 -10.22 5.44
C TRP A 72 12.45 -10.15 6.80
N GLY A 73 12.02 -11.31 7.30
CA GLY A 73 11.38 -11.44 8.61
C GLY A 73 12.30 -11.10 9.78
N LEU A 74 11.69 -10.64 10.86
CA LEU A 74 12.27 -10.56 12.19
C LEU A 74 12.38 -11.97 12.78
N LYS A 75 13.57 -12.29 13.28
CA LYS A 75 13.86 -13.58 13.90
C LYS A 75 12.89 -13.85 15.06
N PHE A 76 12.34 -15.06 15.14
CA PHE A 76 11.36 -15.47 16.15
C PHE A 76 10.01 -14.75 16.12
N TYR A 77 9.69 -14.02 15.05
CA TYR A 77 8.38 -13.35 14.90
C TYR A 77 7.72 -13.71 13.57
N ASN A 78 8.37 -13.37 12.45
CA ASN A 78 7.85 -13.62 11.11
C ASN A 78 8.96 -14.03 10.13
N ASP A 79 10.03 -14.60 10.66
CA ASP A 79 11.13 -15.24 9.91
C ASP A 79 10.72 -16.57 9.26
N LEU A 80 9.54 -17.07 9.57
CA LEU A 80 8.97 -18.30 9.02
C LEU A 80 7.61 -18.01 8.37
N LEU A 81 7.50 -18.34 7.09
CA LEU A 81 6.26 -18.30 6.34
C LEU A 81 5.72 -19.74 6.22
N MET A 82 4.85 -20.10 7.16
CA MET A 82 4.28 -21.44 7.31
C MET A 82 2.97 -21.60 6.56
N GLN A 83 2.70 -22.83 6.10
CA GLN A 83 1.42 -23.30 5.58
C GLN A 83 0.96 -22.59 4.31
N ALA A 84 0.42 -23.32 3.34
CA ALA A 84 -0.20 -22.69 2.18
C ALA A 84 -1.60 -22.15 2.53
N GLY A 85 -1.95 -21.01 1.94
CA GLY A 85 -3.27 -20.42 2.03
C GLY A 85 -3.38 -19.23 2.99
N PRO A 86 -4.61 -18.79 3.30
CA PRO A 86 -4.85 -17.50 3.97
C PRO A 86 -4.21 -17.36 5.35
N SER A 87 -4.07 -18.46 6.09
CA SER A 87 -3.45 -18.46 7.44
C SER A 87 -1.92 -18.40 7.39
N GLY A 88 -1.33 -18.72 6.24
CA GLY A 88 0.11 -18.73 6.03
C GLY A 88 0.62 -17.45 5.40
N ASN A 89 0.42 -16.34 6.10
CA ASN A 89 0.83 -15.02 5.62
C ASN A 89 1.69 -14.27 6.63
N VAL A 90 2.54 -13.40 6.11
CA VAL A 90 3.28 -12.40 6.88
C VAL A 90 2.94 -11.02 6.33
N GLN A 91 2.86 -10.05 7.23
CA GLN A 91 2.43 -8.69 6.90
C GLN A 91 3.41 -7.68 7.45
N SER A 92 3.57 -6.57 6.73
CA SER A 92 4.30 -5.41 7.22
C SER A 92 3.71 -4.14 6.64
N GLU A 93 3.99 -3.04 7.32
CA GLU A 93 3.66 -1.72 6.83
C GLU A 93 4.94 -0.96 6.51
N LEU A 94 4.90 -0.23 5.40
CA LEU A 94 5.97 0.62 4.90
C LEU A 94 5.49 2.05 4.92
N LEU A 95 6.31 2.92 5.51
CA LEU A 95 6.09 4.37 5.52
C LEU A 95 7.09 5.02 4.58
N PHE A 96 6.58 5.69 3.58
CA PHE A 96 7.37 6.41 2.61
C PHE A 96 7.16 7.90 2.77
N ARG A 97 8.25 8.67 2.68
CA ARG A 97 8.17 10.11 2.50
C ARG A 97 7.76 10.40 1.06
N LYS A 98 6.94 11.42 0.88
CA LYS A 98 6.58 11.94 -0.43
C LYS A 98 7.66 12.87 -0.94
N ASP A 99 8.04 12.66 -2.18
CA ASP A 99 8.75 13.64 -2.97
C ASP A 99 7.75 14.34 -3.89
N ALA A 100 7.60 15.65 -3.73
CA ALA A 100 6.63 16.45 -4.47
C ALA A 100 6.88 16.44 -5.99
N SER A 101 8.11 16.13 -6.43
CA SER A 101 8.47 16.10 -7.85
C SER A 101 8.12 14.78 -8.54
N THR A 102 8.04 13.67 -7.80
CA THR A 102 7.89 12.32 -8.38
C THR A 102 6.63 11.58 -7.92
N PHE A 103 6.03 11.96 -6.79
CA PHE A 103 4.91 11.26 -6.20
C PHE A 103 3.60 11.46 -6.99
N THR A 104 3.00 10.36 -7.46
CA THR A 104 1.71 10.36 -8.14
C THR A 104 0.94 9.05 -7.89
N PHE A 105 -0.39 9.08 -7.96
CA PHE A 105 -1.20 7.84 -7.98
C PHE A 105 -1.65 7.47 -9.39
N GLU A 106 -1.21 8.22 -10.40
CA GLU A 106 -1.57 7.95 -11.78
C GLU A 106 -0.91 6.68 -12.30
N LYS A 107 -1.62 5.97 -13.19
CA LYS A 107 -1.10 4.84 -13.98
C LYS A 107 -0.42 3.74 -13.13
N GLY A 108 -0.92 3.52 -11.92
CA GLY A 108 -0.39 2.50 -11.02
C GLY A 108 1.01 2.80 -10.48
N TRP A 109 1.46 4.06 -10.48
CA TRP A 109 2.79 4.43 -9.98
C TRP A 109 3.06 3.95 -8.56
N ALA A 110 2.05 3.96 -7.69
CA ALA A 110 2.19 3.54 -6.29
C ALA A 110 2.40 2.02 -6.10
N PHE A 111 2.41 1.25 -7.19
CA PHE A 111 2.64 -0.20 -7.17
C PHE A 111 4.07 -0.51 -7.64
N PRO A 112 4.70 -1.56 -7.07
CA PRO A 112 6.07 -1.92 -7.41
C PRO A 112 6.21 -2.33 -8.88
N ARG A 113 7.39 -2.07 -9.43
CA ARG A 113 7.73 -2.41 -10.83
C ARG A 113 8.13 -3.88 -10.97
N ARG A 114 8.85 -4.40 -9.98
CA ARG A 114 9.30 -5.81 -9.93
C ARG A 114 9.32 -6.30 -8.50
N ILE A 115 9.08 -7.60 -8.35
CA ILE A 115 9.15 -8.29 -7.06
C ILE A 115 9.88 -9.61 -7.29
N TYR A 116 10.85 -9.91 -6.43
CA TYR A 116 11.47 -11.23 -6.33
C TYR A 116 11.23 -11.81 -4.94
N PHE A 117 10.93 -13.10 -4.89
CA PHE A 117 10.80 -13.84 -3.63
C PHE A 117 11.78 -14.99 -3.63
N ASN A 118 12.73 -15.02 -2.68
CA ASN A 118 13.80 -16.04 -2.64
C ASN A 118 14.57 -16.20 -3.96
N GLY A 119 14.71 -15.11 -4.72
CA GLY A 119 15.35 -15.11 -6.05
C GLY A 119 14.43 -15.40 -7.22
N ASP A 120 13.22 -15.93 -6.99
CA ASP A 120 12.24 -16.16 -8.06
C ASP A 120 11.52 -14.87 -8.44
N ASN A 121 11.44 -14.58 -9.74
CA ASN A 121 10.71 -13.43 -10.26
C ASN A 121 9.18 -13.65 -10.15
N CYS A 122 8.47 -12.72 -9.53
CA CYS A 122 7.02 -12.76 -9.40
C CYS A 122 6.34 -12.04 -10.57
N VAL A 123 5.28 -12.65 -11.10
CA VAL A 123 4.51 -12.08 -12.20
C VAL A 123 3.71 -10.89 -11.67
N MET A 124 3.91 -9.74 -12.30
CA MET A 124 3.17 -8.52 -11.98
C MET A 124 1.99 -8.37 -12.96
N PRO A 125 0.83 -7.85 -12.50
CA PRO A 125 -0.23 -7.48 -13.41
C PRO A 125 0.21 -6.31 -14.31
N PRO A 126 -0.38 -6.16 -15.50
CA PRO A 126 -0.05 -5.05 -16.37
C PRO A 126 -0.51 -3.72 -15.74
N PRO A 127 0.13 -2.57 -16.07
CA PRO A 127 -0.12 -1.30 -15.38
C PRO A 127 -1.58 -0.80 -15.43
N ASP A 128 -2.32 -1.19 -16.46
CA ASP A 128 -3.74 -0.93 -16.69
C ASP A 128 -4.67 -1.83 -15.85
N ALA A 129 -4.16 -2.85 -15.18
CA ALA A 129 -4.96 -3.67 -14.26
C ALA A 129 -4.92 -3.13 -12.80
N TYR A 130 -4.06 -2.16 -12.50
CA TYR A 130 -4.00 -1.58 -11.17
C TYR A 130 -5.19 -0.65 -10.92
N PRO A 131 -5.75 -0.65 -9.70
CA PRO A 131 -6.83 0.25 -9.37
C PRO A 131 -6.35 1.71 -9.41
N TRP A 132 -7.11 2.55 -10.09
CA TRP A 132 -6.95 4.00 -10.08
C TRP A 132 -7.86 4.62 -9.04
N LEU A 133 -7.34 5.62 -8.33
CA LEU A 133 -8.18 6.48 -7.51
C LEU A 133 -9.02 7.37 -8.45
N PRO A 134 -10.35 7.45 -8.29
CA PRO A 134 -11.14 8.43 -9.03
C PRO A 134 -10.66 9.85 -8.70
N ASN A 135 -10.55 10.71 -9.71
CA ASN A 135 -10.03 12.09 -9.58
C ASN A 135 -10.84 13.01 -8.63
N GLY A 136 -12.01 12.57 -8.16
CA GLY A 136 -12.85 13.30 -7.23
C GLY A 136 -13.09 12.50 -5.96
N GLY A 137 -12.70 13.06 -4.81
CA GLY A 137 -13.29 12.64 -3.54
C GLY A 137 -14.79 12.90 -3.56
N PHE A 138 -15.57 12.07 -2.87
CA PHE A 138 -17.00 12.32 -2.65
C PHE A 138 -17.14 13.64 -1.91
N GLN A 139 -17.28 14.75 -2.64
CA GLN A 139 -17.81 15.97 -2.08
C GLN A 139 -19.24 15.62 -1.69
N GLN A 140 -19.48 15.44 -0.39
CA GLN A 140 -20.83 15.58 0.14
C GLN A 140 -21.26 16.99 -0.23
N GLY A 141 -21.87 17.13 -1.41
CA GLY A 141 -22.51 18.36 -1.80
C GLY A 141 -23.55 18.62 -0.74
N LEU A 142 -23.27 19.59 0.14
CA LEU A 142 -24.26 20.15 1.03
C LEU A 142 -25.44 20.53 0.14
N SER A 143 -26.49 19.72 0.17
CA SER A 143 -27.67 19.96 -0.65
C SER A 143 -28.17 21.35 -0.28
N ARG A 144 -28.19 22.27 -1.26
CA ARG A 144 -28.71 23.64 -1.04
C ARG A 144 -30.13 23.60 -0.47
N ALA A 145 -30.91 22.58 -0.80
CA ALA A 145 -32.23 22.35 -0.23
C ALA A 145 -32.20 22.16 1.30
N SER A 146 -31.19 21.44 1.84
CA SER A 146 -31.06 21.22 3.28
C SER A 146 -30.78 22.50 4.06
N LEU A 147 -30.04 23.46 3.46
CA LEU A 147 -29.79 24.77 4.06
C LEU A 147 -31.01 25.69 4.00
N VAL A 148 -31.81 25.60 2.94
CA VAL A 148 -33.06 26.38 2.82
C VAL A 148 -34.10 25.87 3.82
N VAL A 149 -34.22 24.55 3.97
CA VAL A 149 -35.15 23.93 4.92
C VAL A 149 -34.80 24.29 6.37
N SER A 150 -33.51 24.30 6.75
CA SER A 150 -33.09 24.69 8.11
C SER A 150 -33.34 26.17 8.44
N LEU A 151 -33.29 27.06 7.44
CA LEU A 151 -33.60 28.49 7.61
C LEU A 151 -35.12 28.78 7.68
N LEU A 152 -35.95 28.03 6.95
CA LEU A 152 -37.39 28.28 6.87
C LEU A 152 -38.19 27.65 8.02
N LEU A 153 -37.72 26.53 8.58
CA LEU A 153 -38.36 25.84 9.71
C LEU A 153 -38.64 26.73 10.94
N PRO A 154 -37.67 27.52 11.46
CA PRO A 154 -37.92 28.39 12.61
C PRO A 154 -38.90 29.53 12.29
N LEU A 155 -38.91 30.05 11.06
CA LEU A 155 -39.85 31.09 10.62
C LEU A 155 -41.30 30.59 10.58
N VAL A 156 -41.51 29.36 10.11
CA VAL A 156 -42.85 28.72 10.10
C VAL A 156 -43.34 28.46 11.53
N LEU A 157 -42.45 28.05 12.43
CA LEU A 157 -42.80 27.81 13.84
C LEU A 157 -43.17 29.11 14.57
N LEU A 158 -42.48 30.22 14.28
CA LEU A 158 -42.80 31.54 14.83
C LEU A 158 -44.12 32.10 14.27
N TYR A 159 -44.41 31.89 12.98
CA TYR A 159 -45.69 32.29 12.38
C TYR A 159 -46.89 31.55 12.99
N ARG A 160 -46.70 30.31 13.45
CA ARG A 160 -47.76 29.48 14.03
C ARG A 160 -48.09 29.80 15.49
N GLN A 161 -47.33 30.71 16.13
CA GLN A 161 -47.52 31.12 17.53
C GLN A 161 -48.23 32.47 17.70
N TYR A 162 -48.56 33.15 16.60
CA TYR A 162 -49.44 34.32 16.54
C TYR A 162 -50.79 33.95 15.91
#